data_AF-A0AAV5EAM0-F1
#
_entry.id   AF-A0AAV5EAM0-F1
#
_cell.length_a   1.000
_cell.length_b   1.000
_cell.length_c   1.000
_cell.angle_alpha   90.00
_cell.angle_beta   90.00
_cell.angle_gamma   90.00
#
_symmetry.space_group_name_H-M   'P 1'
#
loop_
_entity.id
_entity.type
_entity.pdbx_description
1 polymer ?
#
loop_
_entity_poly.entity_id
_entity_poly.type
_entity_poly.pdbx_seq_one_letter_code
_entity_poly.pdbx_strand_id
1 'polypeptide(L)'
;MGVPRGLFAATNASRRARACRRSCSELERLIRQRFHAGSLTPDDALNLFDELLPQARPASRGAINLLLTVVSRAPSSSSVRDGPTLAVSLFNRMAREGNKNVVLDLCTHSIIIGCFCRMGRLDLGFAAFGKILKAGWQERHHLHEPAKVPLR
;
A
#
# COMPACT_ATOMS: atom_id res chain seq x y z
N MET A 1 -16.08 -26.14 -39.45
CA MET A 1 -15.11 -25.18 -38.89
C MET A 1 -15.61 -24.67 -37.55
N GLY A 2 -15.09 -25.20 -36.43
CA GLY A 2 -15.47 -24.75 -35.08
C GLY A 2 -14.41 -23.79 -34.54
N VAL A 3 -14.78 -22.53 -34.30
CA VAL A 3 -13.90 -21.56 -33.66
C VAL A 3 -13.71 -21.99 -32.18
N PRO A 4 -12.48 -22.10 -31.66
CA PRO A 4 -12.28 -22.54 -30.28
C PRO A 4 -12.83 -21.49 -29.30
N ARG A 5 -13.75 -21.92 -28.43
CA ARG A 5 -14.37 -21.14 -27.34
C ARG A 5 -13.36 -20.48 -26.38
N GLY A 6 -12.08 -20.85 -26.43
CA GLY A 6 -11.01 -20.26 -25.61
C GLY A 6 -10.53 -18.87 -26.04
N LEU A 7 -10.69 -18.47 -27.32
CA LEU A 7 -10.10 -17.23 -27.83
C LEU A 7 -10.91 -15.97 -27.43
N PHE A 8 -12.23 -16.10 -27.30
CA PHE A 8 -13.12 -15.01 -26.87
C PHE A 8 -13.05 -14.72 -25.37
N ALA A 9 -12.83 -15.75 -24.54
CA ALA A 9 -12.68 -15.58 -23.09
C ALA A 9 -11.36 -14.86 -22.72
N ALA A 10 -10.25 -15.22 -23.37
CA ALA A 10 -8.93 -14.63 -23.13
C ALA A 10 -8.85 -13.14 -23.53
N THR A 11 -9.52 -12.77 -24.63
CA THR A 11 -9.60 -11.39 -25.11
C THR A 11 -10.45 -10.50 -24.20
N ASN A 12 -11.54 -11.03 -23.65
CA ASN A 12 -12.42 -10.29 -22.74
C ASN A 12 -11.76 -10.07 -21.35
N ALA A 13 -11.09 -11.08 -20.80
CA ALA A 13 -10.31 -10.96 -19.57
C ALA A 13 -9.18 -9.91 -19.70
N SER A 14 -8.48 -9.90 -20.83
CA SER A 14 -7.42 -8.92 -21.11
C SER A 14 -7.94 -7.49 -21.24
N ARG A 15 -9.14 -7.30 -21.82
CA ARG A 15 -9.80 -5.98 -21.91
C ARG A 15 -10.24 -5.50 -20.53
N ARG A 16 -10.88 -6.36 -19.73
CA ARG A 16 -11.32 -6.03 -18.36
C ARG A 16 -10.15 -5.69 -17.44
N ALA A 17 -9.05 -6.43 -17.53
CA ALA A 17 -7.81 -6.12 -16.80
C ALA A 17 -7.20 -4.77 -17.21
N ARG A 18 -7.23 -4.41 -18.50
CA ARG A 18 -6.78 -3.08 -18.98
C ARG A 18 -7.68 -1.96 -18.46
N ALA A 19 -9.00 -2.14 -18.46
CA ALA A 19 -9.94 -1.16 -17.95
C ALA A 19 -9.74 -0.90 -16.44
N CYS A 20 -9.62 -1.98 -15.66
CA CYS A 20 -9.32 -1.89 -14.22
C CYS A 20 -7.97 -1.19 -13.96
N ARG A 21 -6.93 -1.49 -14.75
CA ARG A 21 -5.63 -0.78 -14.65
C ARG A 21 -5.73 0.72 -14.94
N ARG A 22 -6.58 1.14 -15.88
CA ARG A 22 -6.78 2.57 -16.19
C ARG A 22 -7.47 3.28 -15.03
N SER A 23 -8.57 2.71 -14.52
CA SER A 23 -9.27 3.25 -13.34
C SER A 23 -8.36 3.38 -12.12
N CYS A 24 -7.53 2.36 -11.82
CA CYS A 24 -6.56 2.43 -10.73
C CYS A 24 -5.52 3.56 -10.94
N SER A 25 -5.03 3.76 -12.17
CA SER A 25 -4.09 4.83 -12.49
C SER A 25 -4.71 6.22 -12.35
N GLU A 26 -5.98 6.36 -12.73
CA GLU A 26 -6.74 7.61 -12.60
C GLU A 26 -6.98 7.96 -11.12
N LEU A 27 -7.34 6.97 -10.31
CA LEU A 27 -7.53 7.13 -8.88
C LEU A 27 -6.22 7.53 -8.18
N GLU A 28 -5.09 6.88 -8.52
CA GLU A 28 -3.76 7.25 -8.05
C GLU A 28 -3.41 8.71 -8.40
N ARG A 29 -3.74 9.16 -9.61
CA ARG A 29 -3.51 10.55 -10.05
C ARG A 29 -4.37 11.54 -9.27
N LEU A 30 -5.65 11.23 -9.10
CA LEU A 30 -6.59 12.05 -8.34
C LEU A 30 -6.14 12.22 -6.89
N ILE A 31 -5.73 11.14 -6.23
CA ILE A 31 -5.21 11.16 -4.85
C ILE A 31 -4.01 12.10 -4.75
N ARG A 32 -3.02 11.95 -5.65
CA ARG A 32 -1.83 12.81 -5.65
C ARG A 32 -2.21 14.28 -5.88
N GLN A 33 -3.08 14.54 -6.84
CA GLN A 33 -3.53 15.90 -7.16
C GLN A 33 -4.21 16.57 -5.96
N ARG A 34 -5.15 15.88 -5.30
CA ARG A 34 -5.86 16.43 -4.13
C ARG A 34 -4.97 16.58 -2.91
N PHE A 35 -4.05 15.64 -2.70
CA PHE A 35 -3.06 15.74 -1.63
C PHE A 35 -2.19 17.00 -1.80
N HIS A 36 -1.63 17.23 -3.00
CA HIS A 36 -0.82 18.41 -3.25
C HIS A 36 -1.61 19.72 -3.24
N ALA A 37 -2.90 19.67 -3.58
CA ALA A 37 -3.80 20.82 -3.47
C ALA A 37 -4.25 21.10 -2.02
N GLY A 38 -3.94 20.24 -1.05
CA GLY A 38 -4.39 20.37 0.34
C GLY A 38 -5.91 20.21 0.53
N SER A 39 -6.63 19.71 -0.47
CA SER A 39 -8.08 19.56 -0.46
C SER A 39 -8.55 18.15 -0.04
N LEU A 40 -7.62 17.28 0.31
CA LEU A 40 -7.90 15.90 0.69
C LEU A 40 -8.25 15.81 2.18
N THR A 41 -9.53 15.59 2.49
CA THR A 41 -9.98 15.42 3.87
C THR A 41 -9.73 13.99 4.37
N PRO A 42 -9.75 13.75 5.71
CA PRO A 42 -9.69 12.39 6.24
C PRO A 42 -10.79 11.47 5.72
N ASP A 43 -12.03 11.96 5.63
CA ASP A 43 -13.17 11.19 5.11
C ASP A 43 -12.99 10.84 3.62
N ASP A 44 -12.56 11.80 2.79
CA ASP A 44 -12.20 11.53 1.39
C ASP A 44 -11.10 10.47 1.30
N ALA A 45 -10.10 10.55 2.18
CA ALA A 45 -8.99 9.62 2.18
C ALA A 45 -9.44 8.18 2.52
N LEU A 46 -10.43 8.00 3.39
CA LEU A 46 -11.04 6.70 3.67
C LEU A 46 -11.76 6.14 2.45
N ASN A 47 -12.63 6.95 1.82
CA ASN A 47 -13.40 6.54 0.65
C ASN A 47 -12.48 6.17 -0.53
N LEU A 48 -11.44 6.98 -0.78
CA LEU A 48 -10.47 6.72 -1.84
C LEU A 48 -9.59 5.51 -1.53
N PHE A 49 -9.34 5.21 -0.26
CA PHE A 49 -8.63 4.00 0.14
C PHE A 49 -9.47 2.76 -0.17
N ASP A 50 -10.76 2.79 0.16
CA ASP A 50 -11.71 1.70 -0.11
C ASP A 50 -11.89 1.43 -1.60
N GLU A 51 -11.89 2.48 -2.41
CA GLU A 51 -11.97 2.36 -3.87
C GLU A 51 -10.64 1.86 -4.48
N LEU A 52 -9.50 2.26 -3.92
CA LEU A 52 -8.19 1.91 -4.47
C LEU A 52 -7.75 0.49 -4.10
N LEU A 53 -8.00 0.06 -2.85
CA LEU A 53 -7.43 -1.17 -2.30
C LEU A 53 -7.76 -2.43 -3.13
N PRO A 54 -9.00 -2.66 -3.61
CA PRO A 54 -9.35 -3.87 -4.38
C PRO A 54 -8.59 -4.01 -5.71
N GLN A 55 -8.14 -2.89 -6.28
CA GLN A 55 -7.42 -2.83 -7.55
C GLN A 55 -5.95 -2.42 -7.39
N ALA A 56 -5.46 -2.36 -6.14
CA ALA A 56 -4.12 -1.89 -5.82
C ALA A 56 -3.03 -2.78 -6.42
N ARG A 57 -1.98 -2.11 -6.90
CA ARG A 57 -0.79 -2.67 -7.53
C ARG A 57 0.46 -2.08 -6.86
N PRO A 58 1.67 -2.61 -7.11
CA PRO A 58 2.90 -2.06 -6.53
C PRO A 58 3.07 -0.54 -6.75
N ALA A 59 2.59 0.00 -7.89
CA ALA A 59 2.63 1.42 -8.20
C ALA A 59 1.67 2.29 -7.35
N SER A 60 0.62 1.69 -6.78
CA SER A 60 -0.38 2.37 -5.94
C SER A 60 0.16 2.74 -4.56
N ARG A 61 1.31 2.18 -4.16
CA ARG A 61 1.94 2.38 -2.85
C ARG A 61 2.10 3.85 -2.49
N GLY A 62 2.55 4.67 -3.45
CA GLY A 62 2.70 6.11 -3.23
C GLY A 62 1.37 6.78 -2.88
N ALA A 63 0.30 6.47 -3.61
CA ALA A 63 -1.03 7.01 -3.34
C ALA A 63 -1.57 6.52 -1.98
N ILE A 64 -1.40 5.24 -1.66
CA ILE A 64 -1.82 4.68 -0.36
C ILE A 64 -1.08 5.36 0.80
N ASN A 65 0.23 5.60 0.69
CA ASN A 65 1.00 6.30 1.71
C ASN A 65 0.51 7.73 1.95
N LEU A 66 0.04 8.42 0.90
CA LEU A 66 -0.58 9.74 1.04
C LEU A 66 -1.90 9.66 1.82
N LEU A 67 -2.76 8.69 1.50
CA LEU A 67 -4.02 8.48 2.22
C LEU A 67 -3.77 8.17 3.70
N LEU A 68 -2.85 7.25 4.00
CA LEU A 68 -2.45 6.93 5.37
C LEU A 68 -1.87 8.16 6.10
N THR A 69 -1.12 9.01 5.40
CA THR A 69 -0.59 10.25 5.98
C THR A 69 -1.71 11.18 6.41
N VAL A 70 -2.70 11.42 5.53
CA VAL A 70 -3.86 12.28 5.84
C VAL A 70 -4.63 11.73 7.03
N VAL A 71 -5.00 10.44 6.99
CA VAL A 71 -5.76 9.79 8.07
C VAL A 71 -4.98 9.83 9.39
N SER A 72 -3.68 9.55 9.36
CA SER A 72 -2.84 9.53 10.58
C SER A 72 -2.74 10.87 11.31
N ARG A 73 -3.00 11.97 10.60
CA ARG A 73 -2.92 13.35 11.09
C ARG A 73 -4.31 13.96 11.33
N ALA A 74 -5.38 13.19 11.13
CA ALA A 74 -6.73 13.67 11.34
C ALA A 74 -6.92 14.16 12.80
N PRO A 75 -7.37 15.41 13.02
CA PRO A 75 -7.64 15.93 14.35
C PRO A 75 -8.88 15.26 14.93
N SER A 76 -8.95 15.16 16.26
CA SER A 76 -10.08 14.55 16.99
C SER A 76 -11.43 15.26 16.80
N SER A 77 -11.44 16.44 16.18
CA SER A 77 -12.65 17.20 15.82
C SER A 77 -13.23 16.81 14.45
N SER A 78 -12.52 15.97 13.68
CA SER A 78 -13.06 15.41 12.44
C SER A 78 -14.06 14.29 12.75
N SER A 79 -14.82 13.85 11.75
CA SER A 79 -15.66 12.63 11.82
C SER A 79 -14.86 11.43 12.35
N VAL A 80 -13.54 11.43 12.08
CA VAL A 80 -12.55 10.50 12.60
C VAL A 80 -12.08 10.92 13.99
N ARG A 81 -12.55 10.20 15.02
CA ARG A 81 -12.17 10.46 16.43
C ARG A 81 -10.71 10.12 16.77
N ASP A 82 -10.08 9.24 16.01
CA ASP A 82 -8.70 8.77 16.27
C ASP A 82 -7.96 8.42 14.97
N GLY A 83 -7.32 9.43 14.37
CA GLY A 83 -6.54 9.29 13.13
C GLY A 83 -5.43 8.23 13.20
N PRO A 84 -4.55 8.25 14.23
CA PRO A 84 -3.52 7.23 14.41
C PRO A 84 -4.07 5.80 14.46
N THR A 85 -5.13 5.54 15.22
CA THR A 85 -5.74 4.20 15.30
C THR A 85 -6.35 3.76 13.97
N LEU A 86 -7.01 4.67 13.24
CA LEU A 86 -7.53 4.37 11.92
C LEU A 86 -6.41 4.05 10.91
N ALA A 87 -5.33 4.83 10.89
CA ALA A 87 -4.20 4.58 10.00
C ALA A 87 -3.60 3.18 10.23
N VAL A 88 -3.50 2.73 11.49
CA VAL A 88 -3.06 1.36 11.81
C VAL A 88 -4.06 0.31 11.32
N SER A 89 -5.37 0.56 11.49
CA SER A 89 -6.42 -0.34 10.98
C SER A 89 -6.36 -0.50 9.46
N LEU A 90 -6.19 0.61 8.71
CA LEU A 90 -6.05 0.58 7.25
C LEU A 90 -4.77 -0.14 6.81
N PHE A 91 -3.65 0.08 7.51
CA PHE A 91 -2.42 -0.64 7.23
C PHE A 91 -2.57 -2.15 7.43
N ASN A 92 -3.19 -2.58 8.52
CA ASN A 92 -3.45 -3.99 8.78
C ASN A 92 -4.37 -4.59 7.72
N ARG A 93 -5.38 -3.83 7.27
CA ARG A 93 -6.26 -4.24 6.18
C ARG A 93 -5.51 -4.39 4.87
N MET A 94 -4.67 -3.42 4.50
CA MET A 94 -3.79 -3.52 3.32
C MET A 94 -2.85 -4.72 3.42
N ALA A 95 -2.29 -5.02 4.60
CA ALA A 95 -1.41 -6.18 4.76
C ALA A 95 -2.14 -7.54 4.61
N ARG A 96 -3.45 -7.57 4.88
CA ARG A 96 -4.30 -8.77 4.80
C ARG A 96 -4.95 -8.97 3.42
N GLU A 97 -5.46 -7.88 2.86
CA GLU A 97 -6.27 -7.86 1.63
C GLU A 97 -5.46 -7.45 0.41
N GLY A 98 -4.33 -6.76 0.61
CA GLY A 98 -3.48 -6.33 -0.47
C GLY A 98 -2.97 -7.52 -1.27
N ASN A 99 -2.93 -7.35 -2.60
CA ASN A 99 -2.17 -8.27 -3.44
C ASN A 99 -0.77 -8.43 -2.84
N LYS A 100 -0.25 -9.67 -2.77
CA LYS A 100 1.09 -9.99 -2.24
C LYS A 100 2.24 -9.17 -2.85
N ASN A 101 1.95 -8.40 -3.91
CA ASN A 101 2.85 -7.53 -4.63
C ASN A 101 2.88 -6.07 -4.11
N VAL A 102 1.94 -5.65 -3.26
CA VAL A 102 2.02 -4.34 -2.57
C VAL A 102 3.01 -4.49 -1.42
N VAL A 103 4.30 -4.54 -1.77
CA VAL A 103 5.39 -4.56 -0.80
C VAL A 103 5.29 -3.27 0.02
N LEU A 104 5.15 -3.40 1.33
CA LEU A 104 5.19 -2.29 2.27
C LEU A 104 6.56 -1.62 2.19
N ASP A 105 6.64 -0.29 2.00
CA ASP A 105 7.92 0.41 1.99
C ASP A 105 8.26 1.04 3.35
N LEU A 106 9.47 1.59 3.45
CA LEU A 106 9.96 2.29 4.62
C LEU A 106 9.07 3.49 5.00
N CYS A 107 8.49 4.18 4.03
CA CYS A 107 7.60 5.32 4.27
C CYS A 107 6.31 4.85 4.95
N THR A 108 5.70 3.77 4.46
CA THR A 108 4.50 3.18 5.08
C THR A 108 4.77 2.85 6.54
N HIS A 109 5.87 2.14 6.81
CA HIS A 109 6.21 1.76 8.19
C HIS A 109 6.52 2.97 9.06
N SER A 110 7.18 4.00 8.55
CA SER A 110 7.47 5.23 9.30
C SER A 110 6.19 5.95 9.74
N ILE A 111 5.17 5.98 8.87
CA ILE A 111 3.85 6.52 9.23
C ILE A 111 3.26 5.74 10.41
N ILE A 112 3.30 4.41 10.34
CA ILE A 112 2.73 3.52 11.37
C ILE A 112 3.50 3.59 12.69
N ILE A 113 4.83 3.67 12.65
CA ILE A 113 5.64 3.93 13.86
C ILE A 113 5.23 5.26 14.48
N GLY A 114 5.07 6.32 13.67
CA GLY A 114 4.59 7.61 14.15
C GLY A 114 3.20 7.54 14.81
N CYS A 115 2.29 6.73 14.26
CA CYS A 115 0.99 6.46 14.89
C CYS A 115 1.14 5.77 16.25
N PHE A 116 1.96 4.73 16.34
CA PHE A 116 2.25 4.06 17.62
C PHE A 116 2.82 5.01 18.66
N CYS A 117 3.75 5.89 18.28
CA CYS A 117 4.28 6.91 19.17
C CYS A 117 3.18 7.86 19.69
N ARG A 118 2.31 8.36 18.81
CA ARG A 118 1.20 9.25 19.20
C ARG A 118 0.15 8.57 20.08
N MET A 119 -0.01 7.26 19.96
CA MET A 119 -0.86 6.45 20.84
C MET A 119 -0.17 6.04 22.16
N GLY A 120 1.10 6.41 22.38
CA GLY A 120 1.88 5.96 23.54
C GLY A 120 2.28 4.47 23.50
N ARG A 121 2.13 3.81 22.36
CA ARG A 121 2.37 2.37 22.14
C ARG A 121 3.76 2.09 21.58
N LEU A 122 4.79 2.54 22.29
CA LEU A 122 6.19 2.42 21.85
C LEU A 122 6.64 0.97 21.69
N ASP A 123 6.07 0.04 22.47
CA ASP A 123 6.24 -1.41 22.34
C ASP A 123 5.98 -1.89 20.89
N LEU A 124 4.85 -1.46 20.32
CA LEU A 124 4.48 -1.78 18.95
C LEU A 124 5.33 -1.04 17.92
N GLY A 125 5.71 0.21 18.22
CA GLY A 125 6.63 1.00 17.40
C GLY A 125 7.98 0.31 17.23
N PHE A 126 8.59 -0.16 18.32
CA PHE A 126 9.85 -0.91 18.27
C PHE A 126 9.70 -2.26 17.57
N ALA A 127 8.59 -2.97 17.76
CA ALA A 127 8.32 -4.22 17.04
C ALA A 127 8.23 -3.99 15.52
N ALA A 128 7.58 -2.92 15.08
CA ALA A 128 7.52 -2.55 13.67
C ALA A 128 8.91 -2.16 13.12
N PHE A 129 9.68 -1.40 13.89
CA PHE A 129 11.06 -1.04 13.52
C PHE A 129 11.97 -2.28 13.39
N GLY A 130 11.86 -3.24 14.30
CA GLY A 130 12.60 -4.51 14.22
C GLY A 130 12.29 -5.29 12.93
N LYS A 131 11.05 -5.27 12.45
CA LYS A 131 10.67 -5.88 11.17
C LYS A 131 11.37 -5.22 9.98
N ILE A 132 11.44 -3.89 9.98
CA ILE A 132 12.16 -3.11 8.94
C ILE A 132 13.63 -3.50 8.92
N LEU A 133 14.27 -3.52 10.09
CA LEU A 133 15.67 -3.93 10.21
C LEU A 133 15.84 -5.31 9.60
N LYS A 134 15.07 -6.31 10.07
CA LYS A 134 15.18 -7.69 9.60
C LYS A 134 15.02 -7.81 8.08
N ALA A 135 14.08 -7.09 7.48
CA ALA A 135 13.90 -7.06 6.03
C ALA A 135 15.13 -6.48 5.30
N GLY A 136 15.67 -5.35 5.78
CA GLY A 136 16.89 -4.74 5.23
C GLY A 136 18.14 -5.61 5.39
N TRP A 137 18.24 -6.39 6.47
CA TRP A 137 19.28 -7.40 6.64
C TRP A 137 19.12 -8.55 5.63
N GLN A 138 17.90 -9.04 5.39
CA GLN A 138 17.70 -10.15 4.44
C GLN A 138 17.93 -9.75 2.98
N GLU A 139 17.55 -8.55 2.54
CA GLU A 139 17.84 -8.09 1.17
C GLU A 139 19.34 -7.99 0.87
N ARG A 140 20.17 -7.65 1.88
CA ARG A 140 21.63 -7.55 1.74
C ARG A 140 22.33 -8.90 1.60
N HIS A 141 21.73 -9.99 2.09
CA HIS A 141 22.34 -11.33 2.05
C HIS A 141 22.01 -12.14 0.78
N HIS A 142 20.99 -11.76 0.01
CA HIS A 142 20.67 -12.41 -1.28
C HIS A 142 21.52 -11.94 -2.47
N LEU A 143 22.29 -10.85 -2.30
CA LEU A 143 23.24 -10.35 -3.31
C LEU A 143 24.67 -10.89 -3.12
N HIS A 144 24.90 -11.74 -2.12
CA HIS A 144 26.22 -12.25 -1.79
C HIS A 144 26.19 -13.78 -1.61
N GLU A 145 25.60 -14.50 -2.56
CA GLU A 145 25.95 -15.91 -2.77
C GLU A 145 27.24 -15.92 -3.62
N PRO A 146 28.42 -16.21 -3.04
CA PRO A 146 29.63 -16.34 -3.85
C PRO A 146 29.43 -17.55 -4.77
N ALA A 147 29.48 -17.28 -6.08
CA ALA A 147 29.48 -18.32 -7.10
C ALA A 147 30.50 -19.40 -6.69
N LYS A 148 30.01 -20.62 -6.44
CA LYS A 148 30.87 -21.79 -6.29
C LYS A 148 31.67 -21.95 -7.58
N VAL A 149 32.92 -21.51 -7.56
CA VAL A 149 33.88 -21.81 -8.62
C VAL A 149 34.09 -23.32 -8.58
N PRO A 150 33.81 -24.07 -9.66
CA PRO A 150 34.13 -25.48 -9.70
C PRO A 150 35.65 -25.62 -9.73
N LEU A 151 36.20 -26.24 -8.68
CA LEU A 151 37.59 -26.68 -8.65
C LEU A 151 37.76 -27.73 -9.77
N ARG A 152 38.58 -27.39 -10.77
CA ARG A 152 39.15 -28.35 -11.72
C ARG A 152 40.28 -29.13 -11.07
#